data_AF-A0A0E0DC62-F1
#
_entry.id   AF-A0A0E0DC62-F1
#
_cell.length_a   1.000
_cell.length_b   1.000
_cell.length_c   1.000
_cell.angle_alpha   90.00
_cell.angle_beta   90.00
_cell.angle_gamma   90.00
#
_symmetry.space_group_name_H-M   'P 1'
#
loop_
_entity.id
_entity.type
_entity.pdbx_description
1 polymer ?
#
loop_
_entity_poly.entity_id
_entity_poly.type
_entity_poly.pdbx_seq_one_letter_code
_entity_poly.pdbx_strand_id
1 'polypeptide(L)'
;MFWWQHPANLFAGFTVLVVVVLAVAAGTLPRQRSDYPMANLSTLWVNNKNRLPDSITYDDGSMVRSILLLSPQTFYGPSFATGFFCTPPCREFIFAVFIVFTRSGALFPVAVNEVIWCANRGSPVGENATLELT
;
A
#
# COMPACT_ATOMS: atom_id res chain seq x y z
N MET A 1 -43.01 0.14 -42.42
CA MET A 1 -42.88 -0.82 -41.30
C MET A 1 -41.84 -0.25 -40.33
N PHE A 2 -42.30 0.60 -39.40
CA PHE A 2 -41.44 1.21 -38.39
C PHE A 2 -41.36 0.28 -37.19
N TRP A 3 -40.17 -0.25 -36.91
CA TRP A 3 -39.91 -1.04 -35.72
C TRP A 3 -39.81 -0.11 -34.52
N TRP A 4 -40.81 -0.12 -33.65
CA TRP A 4 -40.72 0.49 -32.33
C TRP A 4 -39.78 -0.35 -31.47
N GLN A 5 -38.61 0.19 -31.13
CA GLN A 5 -37.82 -0.34 -30.03
C GLN A 5 -38.59 -0.07 -28.74
N HIS A 6 -39.07 -1.14 -28.10
CA HIS A 6 -39.76 -1.05 -26.82
C HIS A 6 -38.86 -0.36 -25.77
N PRO A 7 -39.37 0.65 -25.03
CA PRO A 7 -38.57 1.42 -24.05
C PRO A 7 -37.92 0.53 -22.97
N ALA A 8 -38.49 -0.63 -22.69
CA ALA A 8 -37.92 -1.64 -21.77
C ALA A 8 -36.51 -2.12 -22.17
N ASN A 9 -36.18 -2.16 -23.47
CA ASN A 9 -34.89 -2.65 -23.95
C ASN A 9 -33.75 -1.66 -23.69
N LEU A 10 -34.03 -0.36 -23.68
CA LEU A 10 -33.05 0.69 -23.35
C LEU A 10 -32.74 0.71 -21.85
N PHE A 11 -33.75 0.56 -21.00
CA PHE A 11 -33.57 0.43 -19.55
C PHE A 11 -32.82 -0.85 -19.17
N ALA A 12 -33.11 -1.96 -19.83
CA ALA A 12 -32.38 -3.21 -19.62
C ALA A 12 -30.90 -3.08 -20.02
N GLY A 13 -30.62 -2.47 -21.18
CA GLY A 13 -29.26 -2.24 -21.65
C GLY A 13 -28.44 -1.32 -20.72
N PHE A 14 -29.06 -0.25 -20.21
CA PHE A 14 -28.42 0.65 -19.25
C PHE A 14 -28.11 -0.06 -17.92
N THR A 15 -29.05 -0.87 -17.42
CA THR A 15 -28.85 -1.64 -16.19
C THR A 15 -27.71 -2.66 -16.34
N VAL A 16 -27.66 -3.38 -17.48
CA VAL A 16 -26.57 -4.33 -17.77
C VAL A 16 -25.22 -3.61 -17.85
N LEU A 17 -25.16 -2.44 -18.51
CA LEU A 17 -23.94 -1.64 -18.59
C LEU A 17 -23.46 -1.20 -17.20
N VAL A 18 -24.37 -0.70 -16.35
CA VAL A 18 -24.04 -0.29 -14.97
C VAL A 18 -23.53 -1.49 -14.15
N VAL A 19 -24.18 -2.66 -14.25
CA VAL A 19 -23.73 -3.88 -13.55
C VAL A 19 -22.36 -4.34 -14.03
N VAL A 20 -22.09 -4.30 -15.34
CA VAL A 20 -20.77 -4.65 -15.91
C VAL A 20 -19.70 -3.67 -15.45
N VAL A 21 -19.97 -2.36 -15.47
CA VAL A 21 -19.03 -1.33 -14.99
C VAL A 21 -18.72 -1.52 -13.50
N LEU A 22 -19.73 -1.78 -12.67
CA LEU A 22 -19.54 -2.05 -11.24
C LEU A 22 -18.74 -3.35 -10.99
N ALA A 23 -19.00 -4.40 -11.77
CA ALA A 23 -18.27 -5.67 -11.66
C ALA A 23 -16.80 -5.55 -12.07
N VAL A 24 -16.50 -4.79 -13.14
CA VAL A 24 -15.13 -4.51 -13.58
C VAL A 24 -14.40 -3.64 -12.55
N ALA A 25 -15.05 -2.61 -12.01
CA ALA A 25 -14.47 -1.78 -10.95
C ALA A 25 -14.15 -2.60 -9.68
N ALA A 26 -15.05 -3.49 -9.27
CA ALA A 26 -14.82 -4.38 -8.12
C ALA A 26 -13.64 -5.36 -8.33
N GLY A 27 -13.34 -5.75 -9.57
CA GLY A 27 -12.19 -6.59 -9.91
C GLY A 27 -10.84 -5.90 -9.90
N THR A 28 -10.80 -4.57 -9.77
CA THR A 28 -9.54 -3.76 -9.81
C THR A 28 -9.04 -3.30 -8.46
N LEU A 29 -9.76 -3.60 -7.36
CA LEU A 29 -9.26 -3.26 -6.04
C LEU A 29 -8.03 -4.15 -5.72
N PRO A 30 -6.88 -3.54 -5.37
CA PRO A 30 -5.75 -4.30 -4.84
C PRO A 30 -6.26 -5.18 -3.71
N ARG A 31 -6.19 -6.50 -3.87
CA ARG A 31 -6.64 -7.40 -2.81
C ARG A 31 -5.69 -7.27 -1.65
N GLN A 32 -6.23 -6.72 -0.56
CA GLN A 32 -5.52 -6.48 0.69
C GLN A 32 -4.90 -7.77 1.22
N ARG A 33 -3.62 -7.68 1.60
CA ARG A 33 -2.92 -8.81 2.20
C ARG A 33 -3.34 -8.94 3.67
N SER A 34 -3.53 -10.18 4.15
CA SER A 34 -3.95 -10.44 5.54
C SER A 34 -3.00 -9.84 6.58
N ASP A 35 -1.72 -9.70 6.23
CA ASP A 35 -0.68 -9.17 7.10
C ASP A 35 -0.72 -7.64 7.23
N TYR A 36 -1.49 -6.97 6.37
CA TYR A 36 -1.67 -5.51 6.33
C TYR A 36 -3.17 -5.15 6.35
N PRO A 37 -3.85 -5.32 7.50
CA PRO A 37 -5.27 -5.02 7.63
C PRO A 37 -5.55 -3.52 7.51
N MET A 38 -6.83 -3.16 7.27
CA MET A 38 -7.21 -1.75 7.18
C MET A 38 -7.00 -1.12 8.55
N ALA A 39 -6.33 0.02 8.57
CA ALA A 39 -6.21 0.81 9.76
C ALA A 39 -7.52 1.56 10.03
N ASN A 40 -7.95 1.61 11.28
CA ASN A 40 -9.04 2.47 11.72
C ASN A 40 -8.51 3.88 12.03
N LEU A 41 -9.39 4.87 12.08
CA LEU A 41 -9.03 6.16 12.68
C LEU A 41 -8.53 5.95 14.12
N SER A 42 -7.63 6.83 14.56
CA SER A 42 -6.84 6.72 15.79
C SER A 42 -5.91 5.51 15.86
N THR A 43 -5.61 4.83 14.74
CA THR A 43 -4.55 3.81 14.71
C THR A 43 -3.20 4.50 14.93
N LEU A 44 -2.43 3.99 15.89
CA LEU A 44 -1.13 4.51 16.27
C LEU A 44 -0.02 3.51 15.91
N TRP A 45 0.95 3.94 15.10
CA TRP A 45 2.18 3.22 14.82
C TRP A 45 3.34 3.87 15.53
N VAL A 46 4.13 3.06 16.23
CA VAL A 46 5.35 3.52 16.89
C VAL A 46 6.53 3.11 16.04
N ASN A 47 7.39 4.06 15.68
CA ASN A 47 8.66 3.85 15.00
C ASN A 47 9.63 3.07 15.91
N ASN A 48 9.39 1.77 16.06
CA ASN A 48 10.19 0.89 16.89
C ASN A 48 10.28 -0.51 16.28
N LYS A 49 11.51 -1.04 16.15
CA LYS A 49 11.77 -2.35 15.55
C LYS A 49 10.99 -3.50 16.21
N ASN A 50 10.74 -3.43 17.52
CA ASN A 50 10.06 -4.48 18.27
C ASN A 50 8.53 -4.33 18.25
N ARG A 51 8.01 -3.16 17.83
CA ARG A 51 6.57 -2.89 17.75
C ARG A 51 6.01 -3.01 16.35
N LEU A 52 6.87 -2.84 15.32
CA LEU A 52 6.49 -3.03 13.93
C LEU A 52 7.00 -4.39 13.44
N PRO A 53 6.11 -5.31 13.06
CA PRO A 53 6.50 -6.67 12.65
C PRO A 53 7.38 -6.67 11.39
N ASP A 54 7.21 -5.68 10.52
CA ASP A 54 7.84 -5.60 9.21
C ASP A 54 9.02 -4.62 9.24
N SER A 55 9.94 -4.87 10.17
CA SER A 55 11.17 -4.10 10.37
C SER A 55 12.39 -4.84 9.80
N ILE A 56 12.91 -4.36 8.69
CA ILE A 56 14.03 -4.97 7.95
C ILE A 56 15.22 -4.03 7.96
N THR A 57 16.40 -4.61 8.17
CA THR A 57 17.69 -3.95 7.94
C THR A 57 18.32 -4.57 6.71
N TYR A 58 18.67 -3.75 5.72
CA TYR A 58 19.30 -4.19 4.47
C TYR A 58 20.83 -4.23 4.63
N ASP A 59 21.50 -4.87 3.67
CA ASP A 59 22.96 -5.06 3.68
C ASP A 59 23.74 -3.74 3.62
N ASP A 60 23.14 -2.69 3.04
CA ASP A 60 23.69 -1.34 3.04
C ASP A 60 23.54 -0.62 4.39
N GLY A 61 22.90 -1.25 5.37
CA GLY A 61 22.61 -0.73 6.71
C GLY A 61 21.38 0.18 6.78
N SER A 62 20.68 0.41 5.66
CA SER A 62 19.39 1.12 5.67
C SER A 62 18.34 0.27 6.37
N MET A 63 17.32 0.92 6.94
CA MET A 63 16.22 0.23 7.62
C MET A 63 14.88 0.71 7.08
N VAL A 64 13.97 -0.24 6.92
CA VAL A 64 12.55 0.00 6.65
C VAL A 64 11.71 -0.61 7.75
N ARG A 65 10.69 0.13 8.17
CA ARG A 65 9.62 -0.34 9.05
C ARG A 65 8.30 -0.08 8.38
N SER A 66 7.82 -1.08 7.64
CA SER A 66 6.58 -0.96 6.86
C SER A 66 5.36 -1.03 7.77
N ILE A 67 4.36 -0.20 7.48
CA ILE A 67 3.03 -0.24 8.09
C ILE A 67 1.94 -0.64 7.11
N LEU A 68 2.23 -0.51 5.80
CA LEU A 68 1.36 -0.92 4.71
C LEU A 68 2.22 -1.37 3.52
N LEU A 69 1.82 -2.47 2.88
CA LEU A 69 2.38 -2.99 1.64
C LEU A 69 1.25 -3.28 0.65
N LEU A 70 1.32 -2.63 -0.51
CA LEU A 70 0.46 -2.82 -1.66
C LEU A 70 1.25 -3.56 -2.74
N SER A 71 0.96 -4.85 -2.89
CA SER A 71 1.65 -5.74 -3.82
C SER A 71 0.65 -6.47 -4.72
N PRO A 72 0.90 -6.57 -6.03
CA PRO A 72 0.17 -7.49 -6.89
C PRO A 72 0.48 -8.93 -6.48
N GLN A 73 -0.54 -9.71 -6.12
CA GLN A 73 -0.39 -11.01 -5.47
C GLN A 73 0.32 -12.09 -6.32
N THR A 74 0.48 -11.86 -7.63
CA THR A 74 0.72 -12.94 -8.58
C THR A 74 2.18 -13.16 -8.96
N PHE A 75 3.12 -12.22 -8.83
CA PHE A 75 4.52 -12.43 -9.26
C PHE A 75 5.54 -11.53 -8.55
N TYR A 76 6.84 -11.86 -8.69
CA TYR A 76 7.95 -10.96 -8.36
C TYR A 76 7.78 -9.66 -9.14
N GLY A 77 7.67 -8.54 -8.44
CA GLY A 77 7.39 -7.27 -9.08
C GLY A 77 7.45 -6.08 -8.13
N PRO A 78 7.41 -4.86 -8.70
CA PRO A 78 7.38 -3.65 -7.92
C PRO A 78 6.09 -3.58 -7.11
N SER A 79 6.24 -3.29 -5.83
CA SER A 79 5.17 -3.06 -4.87
C SER A 79 5.39 -1.72 -4.20
N PHE A 80 4.32 -1.11 -3.72
CA PHE A 80 4.42 0.13 -2.95
C PHE A 80 4.31 -0.20 -1.47
N ALA A 81 5.21 0.33 -0.68
CA ALA A 81 5.10 0.25 0.77
C ALA A 81 5.22 1.65 1.37
N THR A 82 4.68 1.79 2.57
CA THR A 82 4.80 3.01 3.35
C THR A 82 5.16 2.68 4.78
N GLY A 83 5.88 3.58 5.42
CA GLY A 83 6.43 3.37 6.75
C GLY A 83 7.61 4.27 7.05
N PHE A 84 8.39 3.88 8.05
CA PHE A 84 9.59 4.62 8.44
C PHE A 84 10.80 4.08 7.68
N PHE A 85 11.57 4.98 7.07
CA PHE A 85 12.80 4.69 6.35
C PHE A 85 13.95 5.48 6.95
N CYS A 86 15.12 4.85 7.08
CA CYS A 86 16.36 5.54 7.42
C CYS A 86 17.52 5.02 6.57
N THR A 87 18.48 5.91 6.36
CA THR A 87 19.80 5.57 5.85
C THR A 87 20.80 5.44 7.01
N PRO A 88 21.87 4.64 6.88
CA PRO A 88 22.91 4.54 7.90
C PRO A 88 23.45 5.93 8.30
N PRO A 89 23.71 6.18 9.60
CA PRO A 89 23.68 5.24 10.73
C PRO A 89 22.30 5.06 11.40
N CYS A 90 21.20 5.31 10.70
CA CYS A 90 19.82 5.06 11.16
C CYS A 90 19.47 5.67 12.51
N ARG A 91 19.88 6.93 12.70
CA ARG A 91 19.51 7.76 13.86
C ARG A 91 18.21 8.54 13.66
N GLU A 92 17.89 8.79 12.40
CA GLU A 92 16.78 9.62 11.96
C GLU A 92 16.00 8.89 10.89
N PHE A 93 14.68 9.01 10.95
CA PHE A 93 13.73 8.34 10.09
C PHE A 93 12.83 9.37 9.40
N ILE A 94 12.56 9.10 8.13
CA ILE A 94 11.48 9.76 7.40
C ILE A 94 10.29 8.80 7.32
N PHE A 95 9.08 9.35 7.43
CA PHE A 95 7.87 8.65 7.03
C PHE A 95 7.71 8.81 5.52
N ALA A 96 7.72 7.71 4.78
CA ALA A 96 7.90 7.72 3.34
C ALA A 96 7.07 6.64 2.65
N VAL A 97 6.79 6.89 1.36
CA VAL A 97 6.32 5.87 0.41
C VAL A 97 7.52 5.45 -0.43
N PHE A 98 7.73 4.15 -0.55
CA PHE A 98 8.86 3.56 -1.24
C PHE A 98 8.43 2.42 -2.17
N ILE A 99 9.15 2.29 -3.27
CA ILE A 99 9.04 1.15 -4.19
C ILE A 99 9.91 0.03 -3.65
N VAL A 100 9.30 -1.13 -3.45
CA VAL A 100 9.96 -2.34 -2.96
C VAL A 100 9.73 -3.51 -3.90
N PHE A 101 10.66 -4.45 -3.89
CA PHE A 101 10.50 -5.72 -4.60
C PHE A 101 10.11 -6.82 -3.62
N THR A 102 8.97 -7.46 -3.88
CA THR A 102 8.49 -8.61 -3.10
C THR A 102 8.68 -9.88 -3.91
N ARG A 103 9.20 -10.95 -3.30
CA ARG A 103 9.20 -12.29 -3.91
C ARG A 103 7.86 -12.98 -3.63
N SER A 104 7.40 -13.83 -4.55
CA SER A 104 6.19 -14.64 -4.36
C SER A 104 6.23 -15.36 -3.01
N GLY A 105 5.25 -15.10 -2.14
CA GLY A 105 5.18 -15.68 -0.80
C GLY A 105 6.05 -15.00 0.27
N ALA A 106 6.93 -14.06 -0.08
CA ALA A 106 7.65 -13.27 0.92
C ALA A 106 6.65 -12.37 1.65
N LEU A 107 6.65 -12.42 2.99
CA LEU A 107 5.87 -11.50 3.83
C LEU A 107 6.41 -10.06 3.74
N PHE A 108 7.69 -9.91 3.41
CA PHE A 108 8.41 -8.66 3.54
C PHE A 108 9.13 -8.28 2.24
N PRO A 109 9.38 -6.97 2.00
CA PRO A 109 10.18 -6.51 0.87
C PRO A 109 11.62 -7.00 0.95
N VAL A 110 12.16 -7.46 -0.18
CA VAL A 110 13.52 -8.01 -0.29
C VAL A 110 14.55 -6.91 -0.51
N ALA A 111 14.13 -5.79 -1.10
CA ALA A 111 14.94 -4.60 -1.32
C ALA A 111 14.05 -3.36 -1.40
N VAL A 112 14.57 -2.24 -0.90
CA VAL A 112 14.07 -0.91 -1.28
C VAL A 112 14.77 -0.51 -2.57
N ASN A 113 13.99 -0.12 -3.57
CA ASN A 113 14.54 0.42 -4.79
C ASN A 113 14.64 1.94 -4.71
N GLU A 114 13.54 2.60 -4.34
CA GLU A 114 13.45 4.06 -4.38
C GLU A 114 12.44 4.60 -3.36
N VAL A 115 12.77 5.73 -2.73
CA VAL A 115 11.83 6.54 -1.96
C VAL A 115 11.20 7.56 -2.91
N ILE A 116 9.89 7.45 -3.14
CA ILE A 116 9.18 8.29 -4.11
C ILE A 116 8.44 9.47 -3.46
N TRP A 117 8.20 9.40 -2.15
CA TRP A 117 7.59 10.48 -1.39
C TRP A 117 7.96 10.39 0.09
N CYS A 118 8.03 11.53 0.78
CA CYS A 118 8.21 11.58 2.23
C CYS A 118 7.47 12.77 2.86
N ALA A 119 6.93 12.56 4.06
CA ALA A 119 6.13 13.55 4.78
C ALA A 119 6.99 14.60 5.50
N ASN A 120 8.15 14.20 6.01
CA ASN A 120 8.91 14.95 7.00
C ASN A 120 10.39 15.12 6.61
N ARG A 121 10.67 15.36 5.31
CA ARG A 121 12.05 15.51 4.79
C ARG A 121 12.90 16.54 5.54
N GLY A 122 12.30 17.65 5.94
CA GLY A 122 12.97 18.74 6.67
C GLY A 122 12.96 18.59 8.19
N SER A 123 12.26 17.59 8.71
CA SER A 123 12.18 17.30 10.15
C SER A 123 12.10 15.78 10.40
N PRO A 124 13.20 15.04 10.14
CA PRO A 124 13.28 13.62 10.45
C PRO A 124 13.01 13.34 11.92
N VAL A 125 12.50 12.14 12.22
CA VAL A 125 12.13 11.73 13.58
C VAL A 125 13.02 10.62 14.10
N GLY A 126 13.13 10.49 15.42
CA GLY A 126 13.92 9.43 16.05
C GLY A 126 13.16 8.11 16.24
N GLU A 127 13.84 7.17 16.88
CA GLU A 127 13.24 5.96 17.45
C GLU A 127 12.10 6.34 18.42
N ASN A 128 11.06 5.51 18.47
CA ASN A 128 9.85 5.71 19.28
C ASN A 128 8.96 6.90 18.90
N ALA A 129 9.25 7.61 17.81
CA ALA A 129 8.29 8.56 17.23
C ALA A 129 6.99 7.87 16.81
N THR A 130 5.89 8.61 16.79
CA THR A 130 4.56 8.05 16.52
C THR A 130 3.96 8.62 15.24
N LEU A 131 3.28 7.77 14.49
CA LEU A 131 2.36 8.15 13.43
C LEU A 131 0.95 7.76 13.88
N GLU A 132 0.01 8.70 13.83
CA GLU A 132 -1.40 8.44 14.10
C GLU A 132 -2.22 8.67 12.82
N LEU A 133 -3.11 7.74 12.49
CA LEU A 133 -4.11 7.93 11.44
C LEU A 133 -5.29 8.70 12.04
N THR A 134 -5.42 9.99 11.72
CA THR A 134 -6.51 10.86 12.19
C THR A 134 -7.64 11.01 11.18
#